data_AF-A0A285PFH3-F1
#
_entry.id   AF-A0A285PFH3-F1
#
_cell.length_a   1.000
_cell.length_b   1.000
_cell.length_c   1.000
_cell.angle_alpha   90.00
_cell.angle_beta   90.00
_cell.angle_gamma   90.00
#
_symmetry.space_group_name_H-M   'P 1'
#
loop_
_entity.id
_entity.type
_entity.pdbx_description
1 polymer ?
#
loop_
_entity_poly.entity_id
_entity_poly.type
_entity_poly.pdbx_seq_one_letter_code
_entity_poly.pdbx_strand_id
1 'polypeptide(L)'
;MAKEKFERNKPHVNVGTIGHVDHGKTTLTAALTRVCSEVFGSARVDFDKIDSAPEEKARGITINTAHVEYDSNVRHYAHVDCPGHADYVKNMITGA
;
A
#
# COMPACT_ATOMS: atom_id res chain seq x y z
N MET A 1 17.23 -13.11 3.68
CA MET A 1 17.09 -13.67 2.32
C MET A 1 17.31 -12.53 1.35
N ALA A 2 18.21 -12.67 0.39
CA ALA A 2 18.38 -11.62 -0.63
C ALA A 2 17.06 -11.49 -1.38
N LYS A 3 16.47 -10.29 -1.42
CA LYS A 3 15.32 -10.02 -2.30
C LYS A 3 15.72 -10.45 -3.72
N GLU A 4 14.85 -11.18 -4.39
CA GLU A 4 15.03 -11.49 -5.81
C GLU A 4 15.30 -10.20 -6.58
N LYS A 5 16.18 -10.29 -7.58
CA LYS A 5 16.55 -9.13 -8.39
C LYS A 5 15.31 -8.70 -9.18
N PHE A 6 14.77 -7.53 -8.88
CA PHE A 6 13.60 -7.00 -9.57
C PHE A 6 13.89 -6.80 -11.06
N GLU A 7 13.11 -7.45 -11.91
CA GLU A 7 13.20 -7.30 -13.37
C GLU A 7 12.24 -6.22 -13.87
N ARG A 8 12.78 -5.13 -14.42
CA ARG A 8 12.01 -4.01 -14.97
C ARG A 8 11.47 -4.32 -16.37
N ASN A 9 10.61 -5.32 -16.47
CA ASN A 9 10.03 -5.76 -17.75
C ASN A 9 8.79 -4.94 -18.17
N LYS A 10 8.20 -4.19 -17.23
CA LYS A 10 7.00 -3.36 -17.45
C LYS A 10 7.27 -1.90 -17.06
N PRO A 11 6.57 -0.92 -17.68
CA PRO A 11 6.57 0.45 -17.22
C PRO A 11 6.18 0.53 -15.73
N HIS A 12 6.99 1.23 -14.94
CA HIS A 12 6.82 1.38 -13.50
C HIS A 12 6.10 2.69 -13.20
N VAL A 13 5.06 2.65 -12.36
CA VAL A 13 4.32 3.84 -11.94
C VAL A 13 4.18 3.86 -10.42
N ASN A 14 4.49 5.00 -9.80
CA ASN A 14 4.17 5.25 -8.39
C ASN A 14 2.73 5.75 -8.29
N VAL A 15 1.95 5.10 -7.43
CA VAL A 15 0.55 5.46 -7.14
C VAL A 15 0.36 5.49 -5.63
N GLY A 16 -0.76 6.00 -5.15
CA GLY A 16 -1.05 5.96 -3.71
C GLY A 16 -2.48 6.32 -3.36
N THR A 17 -2.88 5.96 -2.15
CA THR A 17 -4.18 6.28 -1.54
C THR A 17 -4.02 7.43 -0.56
N ILE A 18 -4.77 8.51 -0.81
CA ILE A 18 -4.84 9.68 0.05
C ILE A 18 -6.32 10.00 0.35
N GLY A 19 -6.58 10.66 1.47
CA GLY A 19 -7.94 10.98 1.90
C GLY A 19 -8.11 11.00 3.42
N HIS A 20 -9.30 11.42 3.87
CA HIS A 20 -9.63 11.59 5.28
C HIS A 20 -9.56 10.26 6.07
N VAL A 21 -9.50 10.35 7.41
CA VAL A 21 -9.58 9.19 8.30
C VAL A 21 -10.88 8.39 8.03
N ASP A 22 -10.81 7.06 8.20
CA ASP A 22 -11.92 6.11 8.02
C ASP A 22 -12.58 6.03 6.64
N HIS A 23 -12.01 6.67 5.61
CA HIS A 23 -12.47 6.52 4.22
C HIS A 23 -12.06 5.18 3.55
N GLY A 24 -11.50 4.24 4.31
CA GLY A 24 -11.17 2.90 3.80
C GLY A 24 -9.95 2.81 2.89
N LYS A 25 -8.98 3.74 3.01
CA LYS A 25 -7.73 3.76 2.21
C LYS A 25 -6.99 2.41 2.27
N THR A 26 -6.65 1.97 3.47
CA THR A 26 -5.91 0.73 3.74
C THR A 26 -6.71 -0.51 3.32
N THR A 27 -8.03 -0.49 3.52
CA THR A 27 -8.93 -1.56 3.05
C THR A 27 -8.91 -1.67 1.53
N LEU A 28 -8.96 -0.53 0.82
CA LEU A 28 -8.85 -0.49 -0.63
C LEU A 28 -7.49 -0.99 -1.11
N THR A 29 -6.41 -0.58 -0.46
CA THR A 29 -5.05 -1.03 -0.77
C THR A 29 -4.92 -2.55 -0.64
N ALA A 30 -5.42 -3.14 0.45
CA ALA A 30 -5.46 -4.61 0.61
C ALA A 30 -6.29 -5.29 -0.49
N ALA A 31 -7.47 -4.74 -0.82
CA ALA A 31 -8.32 -5.27 -1.87
C ALA A 31 -7.67 -5.22 -3.26
N LEU A 32 -6.94 -4.15 -3.59
CA LEU A 32 -6.19 -4.03 -4.84
C LEU A 32 -5.15 -5.14 -4.96
N THR A 33 -4.33 -5.36 -3.93
CA THR A 33 -3.31 -6.44 -3.97
C THR A 33 -3.94 -7.82 -4.09
N ARG A 34 -5.08 -8.05 -3.43
CA ARG A 34 -5.84 -9.30 -3.56
C ARG A 34 -6.34 -9.52 -4.98
N VAL A 35 -7.01 -8.54 -5.57
CA VAL A 35 -7.56 -8.64 -6.94
C VAL A 35 -6.42 -8.83 -7.95
N CYS A 36 -5.32 -8.07 -7.83
CA CYS A 36 -4.18 -8.23 -8.72
C CYS A 36 -3.48 -9.59 -8.54
N SER A 37 -3.47 -10.15 -7.33
CA SER A 37 -2.99 -11.51 -7.08
C SER A 37 -3.86 -12.55 -7.79
N GLU A 38 -5.18 -12.45 -7.64
CA GLU A 38 -6.15 -13.38 -8.24
C GLU A 38 -6.15 -13.31 -9.78
N VAL A 39 -5.95 -12.13 -10.37
CA VAL A 39 -6.04 -11.91 -11.83
C VAL A 39 -4.69 -12.03 -12.53
N PHE A 40 -3.61 -11.53 -11.92
CA PHE A 40 -2.29 -11.38 -12.57
C PHE A 40 -1.17 -12.17 -11.88
N GLY A 41 -1.45 -12.85 -10.77
CA GLY A 41 -0.45 -13.62 -10.02
C GLY A 41 0.51 -12.79 -9.17
N SER A 42 0.20 -11.51 -8.91
CA SER A 42 0.98 -10.66 -8.00
C SER A 42 0.94 -11.14 -6.55
N ALA A 43 1.84 -10.62 -5.71
CA ALA A 43 1.80 -10.88 -4.28
C ALA A 43 0.55 -10.23 -3.63
N ARG A 44 -0.15 -10.99 -2.80
CA ARG A 44 -1.24 -10.49 -1.96
C ARG A 44 -0.70 -9.93 -0.65
N VAL A 45 -1.20 -8.77 -0.24
CA VAL A 45 -0.90 -8.15 1.06
C VAL A 45 -2.19 -7.99 1.84
N ASP A 46 -2.29 -8.67 2.97
CA ASP A 46 -3.45 -8.55 3.86
C ASP A 46 -3.39 -7.25 4.67
N PHE A 47 -4.56 -6.78 5.11
CA PHE A 47 -4.72 -5.51 5.85
C PHE A 47 -3.73 -5.37 7.02
N ASP A 48 -3.60 -6.42 7.83
CA ASP A 48 -2.73 -6.44 9.02
C ASP A 48 -1.22 -6.34 8.71
N LYS A 49 -0.85 -6.49 7.44
CA LYS A 49 0.52 -6.30 6.95
C LYS A 49 0.75 -4.89 6.41
N ILE A 50 -0.30 -4.15 6.10
CA ILE A 50 -0.25 -2.73 5.71
C ILE A 50 -0.20 -1.90 7.00
N ASP A 51 -1.20 -2.05 7.87
CA ASP A 51 -1.21 -1.50 9.24
C ASP A 51 -0.46 -2.46 10.18
N SER A 52 0.85 -2.54 10.01
CA SER A 52 1.69 -3.53 10.68
C SER A 52 2.14 -3.11 12.08
N ALA A 53 2.17 -1.80 12.38
CA ALA A 53 2.68 -1.32 13.67
C ALA A 53 1.71 -1.68 14.82
N PRO A 54 2.22 -2.07 16.01
CA PRO A 54 1.37 -2.39 17.16
C PRO A 54 0.42 -1.24 17.53
N GLU A 55 0.87 0.01 17.37
CA GLU A 55 0.05 1.19 17.65
C GLU A 55 -1.08 1.38 16.61
N GLU A 56 -0.81 1.11 15.33
CA GLU A 56 -1.82 1.19 14.26
C GLU A 56 -2.94 0.17 14.50
N LYS A 57 -2.57 -1.06 14.86
CA LYS A 57 -3.53 -2.13 15.19
C LYS A 57 -4.36 -1.81 16.44
N ALA A 58 -3.73 -1.21 17.45
CA ALA A 58 -4.42 -0.85 18.69
C ALA A 58 -5.40 0.31 18.50
N ARG A 59 -5.07 1.25 17.60
CA ARG A 59 -5.86 2.48 17.39
C ARG A 59 -6.80 2.41 16.19
N GLY A 60 -6.63 1.43 15.30
CA GLY A 60 -7.44 1.27 14.09
C GLY A 60 -7.24 2.39 13.07
N ILE A 61 -6.08 3.06 13.08
CA ILE A 61 -5.73 4.13 12.14
C ILE A 61 -4.32 3.92 11.60
N THR A 62 -4.14 4.24 10.32
CA THR A 62 -2.82 4.30 9.67
C THR A 62 -2.02 5.48 10.22
N ILE A 63 -0.79 5.22 10.67
CA ILE A 63 0.12 6.23 11.24
C ILE A 63 1.31 6.43 10.30
N ASN A 64 1.88 5.33 9.82
CA ASN A 64 3.01 5.30 8.91
C ASN A 64 2.54 5.06 7.48
N THR A 65 3.34 5.53 6.53
CA THR A 65 3.11 5.20 5.12
C THR A 65 3.54 3.77 4.86
N ALA A 66 2.70 3.01 4.15
CA ALA A 66 3.01 1.64 3.78
C ALA A 66 3.23 1.55 2.26
N HIS A 67 4.26 0.81 1.86
CA HIS A 67 4.53 0.54 0.44
C HIS A 67 4.11 -0.88 0.10
N VAL A 68 3.22 -1.02 -0.88
CA VAL A 68 2.83 -2.32 -1.45
C VAL A 68 3.07 -2.32 -2.95
N GLU A 69 3.34 -3.50 -3.51
CA GLU A 69 3.61 -3.67 -4.94
C GLU A 69 2.58 -4.61 -5.55
N TYR A 70 2.12 -4.29 -6.75
CA TYR A 70 1.26 -5.16 -7.54
C TYR A 70 1.39 -4.85 -9.02
N ASP A 71 1.02 -5.81 -9.86
CA ASP A 71 1.15 -5.71 -11.30
C ASP A 71 -0.20 -5.81 -12.01
N SER A 72 -0.19 -5.33 -13.25
CA SER A 72 -1.18 -5.66 -14.27
C SER A 72 -0.48 -6.29 -15.46
N ASN A 73 -1.23 -6.67 -16.50
CA ASN A 73 -0.64 -7.11 -17.76
C ASN A 73 0.24 -6.04 -18.44
N VAL A 74 0.01 -4.76 -18.14
CA VAL A 74 0.63 -3.64 -18.88
C VAL A 74 1.68 -2.88 -18.08
N ARG A 75 1.61 -2.87 -16.74
CA ARG A 75 2.43 -2.00 -15.87
C ARG A 75 2.69 -2.65 -14.51
N HIS A 76 3.78 -2.25 -13.89
CA HIS A 76 4.09 -2.48 -12.48
C HIS A 76 3.74 -1.24 -11.65
N TYR A 77 3.15 -1.44 -10.48
CA TYR A 77 2.76 -0.36 -9.58
C TYR A 77 3.45 -0.50 -8.22
N ALA A 78 4.12 0.58 -7.80
CA ALA A 78 4.48 0.77 -6.40
C ALA A 78 3.43 1.71 -5.78
N HIS A 79 2.68 1.20 -4.81
CA HIS A 79 1.57 1.88 -4.18
C HIS A 79 1.95 2.34 -2.78
N VAL A 80 1.72 3.62 -2.48
CA VAL A 80 1.89 4.21 -1.15
C VAL A 80 0.53 4.40 -0.47
N ASP A 81 0.30 3.70 0.64
CA ASP A 81 -0.87 3.93 1.51
C ASP A 81 -0.51 5.01 2.53
N CYS A 82 -1.25 6.13 2.52
CA CYS A 82 -0.95 7.29 3.35
C CYS A 82 -1.94 7.46 4.53
N PRO A 83 -1.47 7.98 5.68
CA PRO A 83 -2.34 8.29 6.81
C PRO A 83 -3.31 9.44 6.49
N GLY A 84 -4.50 9.38 7.07
CA GLY A 84 -5.57 10.38 6.86
C GLY A 84 -5.97 11.19 8.10
N HIS A 85 -5.42 10.85 9.26
CA HIS A 85 -5.70 11.55 10.52
C HIS A 85 -4.87 12.85 10.59
N ALA A 86 -5.46 13.93 11.12
CA ALA A 86 -4.85 15.26 11.14
C ALA A 86 -3.46 15.28 11.80
N ASP A 87 -3.31 14.56 12.91
CA ASP A 87 -2.04 14.46 13.65
C ASP A 87 -0.90 13.80 12.85
N TYR A 88 -1.24 13.02 11.82
CA TYR A 88 -0.30 12.21 11.03
C TYR A 88 -0.15 12.70 9.57
N VAL A 89 -0.70 13.86 9.23
CA VAL A 89 -0.58 14.46 7.89
C VAL A 89 0.89 14.68 7.49
N LYS A 90 1.78 14.93 8.46
CA LYS A 90 3.23 15.07 8.17
C LYS A 90 3.83 13.82 7.54
N ASN A 91 3.41 12.64 7.99
CA ASN A 91 3.90 11.37 7.45
C ASN A 91 3.38 11.14 6.02
N MET A 92 2.16 11.60 5.73
CA MET A 92 1.60 11.61 4.37
C MET A 92 2.40 12.53 3.43
N ILE A 93 2.83 13.71 3.88
CA ILE A 93 3.65 14.64 3.07
C ILE A 93 5.02 14.04 2.72
N THR A 94 5.62 13.27 3.62
CA THR A 94 6.94 12.65 3.37
C THR A 94 6.88 11.39 2.52
N GLY A 95 5.75 10.70 2.46
CA GLY A 95 5.60 9.47 1.67
C GLY A 95 5.06 9.67 0.25
N ALA A 96 4.54 10.87 -0.07
CA ALA A 96 4.03 11.25 -1.39
C ALA A 96 5.15 11.59 -2.39
#